data_AF-A0A8S3Y849-F1
#
_entry.id   AF-A0A8S3Y849-F1
#
_cell.length_a   1.000
_cell.length_b   1.000
_cell.length_c   1.000
_cell.angle_alpha   90.00
_cell.angle_beta   90.00
_cell.angle_gamma   90.00
#
_symmetry.space_group_name_H-M   'P 1'
#
loop_
_entity.id
_entity.type
_entity.pdbx_description
1 polymer ?
#
loop_
_entity_poly.entity_id
_entity_poly.type
_entity_poly.pdbx_seq_one_letter_code
_entity_poly.pdbx_strand_id
1 'polypeptide(L)'
;MLITIRNSKFGDALVIVIHASSGGYVLDFRADPHERLQPLLSELQTLHQAYTEKLIFGVDMNWATEISKNISDEIEELEEIGEPRGEMGPHLYLASQLAQNKEEPIQPVYSPYLGLAIEPLKEGFTLKSLFEVQTST
;
A
#
# COMPACT_ATOMS: atom_id res chain seq x y z
N MET A 1 7.98 9.40 -14.05
CA MET A 1 9.16 8.60 -14.47
C MET A 1 10.04 9.47 -15.35
N LEU A 2 11.37 9.34 -15.27
CA LEU A 2 12.29 10.08 -16.14
C LEU A 2 12.95 9.11 -17.12
N ILE A 3 12.88 9.42 -18.43
CA ILE A 3 13.46 8.61 -19.51
C ILE A 3 14.46 9.48 -20.26
N THR A 4 15.73 9.07 -20.30
CA THR A 4 16.81 9.83 -20.96
C THR A 4 17.83 8.92 -21.62
N ILE A 5 18.62 9.43 -22.56
CA ILE A 5 19.80 8.73 -23.09
C ILE A 5 21.03 9.21 -22.33
N ARG A 6 21.88 8.29 -21.90
CA ARG A 6 23.16 8.61 -21.26
C ARG A 6 24.28 7.79 -21.89
N ASN A 7 25.47 8.38 -21.93
CA ASN A 7 26.67 7.71 -22.39
C ASN A 7 27.17 6.77 -21.29
N SER A 8 27.13 5.46 -21.54
CA SER A 8 27.60 4.42 -20.63
C SER A 8 28.96 3.89 -21.07
N LYS A 9 29.63 3.10 -20.22
CA LYS A 9 30.93 2.45 -20.52
C LYS A 9 30.89 1.63 -21.83
N PHE A 10 29.70 1.20 -22.25
CA PHE A 10 29.48 0.35 -23.42
C PHE A 10 28.79 1.08 -24.59
N GLY A 11 28.73 2.42 -24.56
CA GLY A 11 28.04 3.25 -25.55
C GLY A 11 26.76 3.88 -25.01
N ASP A 12 26.02 4.56 -25.88
CA ASP A 12 24.76 5.20 -25.50
C ASP A 12 23.73 4.16 -25.04
N ALA A 13 23.08 4.46 -23.91
CA ALA A 13 22.07 3.61 -23.29
C ALA A 13 20.84 4.42 -22.92
N LEU A 14 19.68 3.79 -23.00
CA LEU A 14 18.41 4.32 -22.53
C LEU A 14 18.33 4.10 -21.02
N VAL A 15 18.20 5.18 -20.26
CA VAL A 15 18.14 5.16 -18.80
C VAL A 15 16.74 5.57 -18.36
N ILE A 16 16.11 4.69 -17.58
CA ILE A 16 14.81 4.90 -16.97
C ILE A 16 14.99 5.03 -15.46
N VAL A 17 14.61 6.17 -14.90
CA VAL A 17 14.62 6.44 -13.46
C VAL A 17 13.20 6.35 -12.93
N ILE A 18 13.00 5.41 -12.02
CA ILE A 18 11.74 5.20 -11.31
C ILE A 18 11.66 6.16 -10.12
N HIS A 19 10.45 6.61 -9.80
CA HIS A 19 10.22 7.53 -8.69
C HIS A 19 10.65 6.91 -7.33
N ALA A 20 11.12 7.77 -6.42
CA ALA A 20 11.63 7.35 -5.11
C ALA A 20 10.57 6.61 -4.27
N SER A 21 9.29 6.98 -4.41
CA SER A 21 8.18 6.31 -3.70
C SER A 21 8.05 4.82 -4.05
N SER A 22 8.58 4.39 -5.20
CA SER A 22 8.51 3.02 -5.69
C SER A 22 9.85 2.29 -5.59
N GLY A 23 10.81 2.82 -4.82
CA GLY A 23 12.11 2.21 -4.58
C GLY A 23 13.28 2.87 -5.31
N GLY A 24 13.04 3.89 -6.16
CA GLY A 24 14.12 4.71 -6.72
C GLY A 24 15.08 3.98 -7.66
N TYR A 25 14.61 2.94 -8.36
CA TYR A 25 15.43 2.15 -9.27
C TYR A 25 15.88 2.95 -10.49
N VAL A 26 17.09 2.64 -10.96
CA VAL A 26 17.65 3.12 -12.22
C VAL A 26 17.88 1.92 -13.12
N LEU A 27 17.27 1.92 -14.30
CA LEU A 27 17.31 0.82 -15.26
C LEU A 27 17.98 1.30 -16.54
N ASP A 28 19.03 0.59 -16.96
CA ASP A 28 19.84 0.94 -18.14
C ASP A 28 19.65 -0.12 -19.23
N PHE A 29 19.27 0.32 -20.43
CA PHE A 29 19.01 -0.55 -21.57
C PHE A 29 19.88 -0.16 -22.76
N ARG A 30 20.47 -1.18 -23.41
CA ARG A 30 21.18 -1.02 -24.68
C ARG A 30 20.28 -1.48 -25.82
N ALA A 31 20.22 -0.69 -26.90
CA ALA A 31 19.52 -1.06 -28.12
C ALA A 31 20.54 -1.33 -29.24
N ASP A 32 20.39 -2.47 -29.91
CA ASP A 32 21.13 -2.83 -31.12
C ASP A 32 20.10 -3.01 -32.27
N PRO A 33 20.20 -2.29 -33.41
CA PRO A 33 21.18 -1.27 -33.74
C PRO A 33 20.96 0.07 -32.99
N HIS A 34 22.06 0.77 -32.70
CA HIS A 34 22.09 2.01 -31.91
C HIS A 34 21.22 3.15 -32.47
N GLU A 35 20.96 3.17 -33.78
CA GLU A 35 20.09 4.17 -34.41
C GLU A 35 18.63 4.09 -33.91
N ARG A 36 18.20 2.94 -33.38
CA ARG A 36 16.85 2.75 -32.83
C ARG A 36 16.64 3.41 -31.47
N LEU A 37 17.71 3.85 -30.82
CA LEU A 37 17.66 4.35 -29.46
C LEU A 37 16.93 5.71 -29.37
N GLN A 38 17.13 6.57 -30.37
CA GLN A 38 16.43 7.85 -30.50
C GLN A 38 14.91 7.71 -30.76
N PRO A 39 14.44 6.92 -31.76
CA PRO A 39 13.02 6.75 -31.96
C PRO A 39 12.33 6.07 -30.78
N LEU A 40 12.99 5.09 -30.13
CA LEU A 40 12.47 4.46 -28.91
C LEU A 40 12.32 5.48 -27.76
N LEU A 41 13.29 6.36 -27.56
CA LEU A 41 13.19 7.43 -26.55
C LEU A 41 11.95 8.29 -26.81
N SER A 42 11.77 8.76 -28.05
CA SER A 42 10.65 9.63 -28.42
C SER A 42 9.30 8.91 -28.24
N GLU A 43 9.21 7.66 -28.68
CA GLU A 43 8.00 6.84 -28.52
C GLU A 43 7.65 6.64 -27.03
N LEU A 44 8.64 6.28 -26.21
CA LEU A 44 8.43 6.04 -24.78
C LEU A 44 8.04 7.33 -24.04
N GLN A 45 8.64 8.47 -24.40
CA GLN A 45 8.28 9.77 -23.84
C GLN A 45 6.85 10.17 -24.21
N THR A 46 6.47 9.97 -25.47
CA THR A 46 5.12 10.28 -25.97
C THR A 46 4.07 9.39 -25.31
N LEU A 47 4.35 8.10 -25.22
CA LEU A 47 3.48 7.13 -24.55
C LEU A 47 3.33 7.44 -23.06
N HIS A 48 4.43 7.74 -22.37
CA HIS A 48 4.39 8.12 -20.95
C HIS A 48 3.61 9.42 -20.73
N GLN A 49 3.74 10.41 -21.63
CA GLN A 49 2.95 11.63 -21.57
C GLN A 49 1.45 11.32 -21.73
N ALA A 50 1.07 10.60 -22.78
CA ALA A 50 -0.33 10.23 -23.03
C ALA A 50 -0.92 9.40 -21.86
N TYR A 51 -0.14 8.49 -21.28
CA TYR A 51 -0.55 7.73 -20.10
C TYR A 51 -0.74 8.63 -18.86
N THR A 52 0.11 9.63 -18.67
CA THR A 52 0.03 10.56 -17.53
C THR A 52 -1.19 11.48 -17.64
N GLU A 53 -1.62 11.83 -18.86
CA GLU A 53 -2.84 12.61 -19.10
C GLU A 53 -4.10 11.83 -18.70
N LYS A 54 -4.14 10.52 -18.98
CA LYS A 54 -5.25 9.64 -18.60
C LYS A 54 -4.74 8.32 -18.04
N LEU A 55 -4.58 8.28 -16.72
CA LEU A 55 -4.13 7.09 -16.00
C LEU A 55 -5.14 5.95 -16.14
N ILE A 56 -4.66 4.82 -16.62
CA ILE A 56 -5.39 3.55 -16.60
C ILE A 56 -4.87 2.77 -15.40
N PHE A 57 -5.71 2.65 -14.36
CA PHE A 57 -5.38 1.92 -13.13
C PHE A 57 -5.62 0.40 -13.22
N GLY A 58 -6.18 -0.08 -14.33
CA GLY A 58 -6.49 -1.49 -14.52
C GLY A 58 -7.64 -2.01 -13.65
N VAL A 59 -8.52 -1.12 -13.18
CA VAL A 59 -9.71 -1.49 -12.41
C VAL A 59 -10.86 -1.76 -13.37
N ASP A 60 -11.20 -3.04 -13.53
CA ASP A 60 -12.42 -3.45 -14.24
C ASP A 60 -13.58 -3.53 -13.23
N MET A 61 -14.61 -2.71 -13.43
CA MET A 61 -15.85 -2.82 -12.67
C MET A 61 -16.78 -3.79 -13.38
N ASN A 62 -16.80 -5.04 -12.90
CA ASN A 62 -17.84 -5.96 -13.31
C ASN A 62 -19.12 -5.62 -12.53
N TRP A 63 -19.99 -4.79 -13.11
CA TRP A 63 -21.39 -4.65 -12.67
C TRP A 63 -22.18 -5.90 -13.06
N ALA A 64 -21.69 -7.07 -12.67
CA ALA A 64 -22.55 -8.23 -12.56
C ALA A 64 -23.65 -7.79 -11.59
N THR A 65 -24.88 -7.71 -12.09
CA THR A 65 -26.10 -7.63 -11.32
C THR A 65 -26.02 -8.70 -10.25
N GLU A 66 -25.49 -8.35 -9.07
CA GLU A 66 -25.69 -9.13 -7.88
C GLU A 66 -27.18 -9.06 -7.65
N ILE A 67 -27.88 -10.09 -8.15
CA ILE A 67 -29.23 -10.41 -7.74
C ILE A 67 -29.18 -10.30 -6.24
N SER A 68 -29.83 -9.27 -5.69
CA SER A 68 -29.88 -9.02 -4.26
C SER A 68 -30.11 -10.36 -3.59
N LYS A 69 -29.07 -10.90 -2.93
CA LYS A 69 -29.33 -11.88 -1.90
C LYS A 69 -30.21 -11.11 -0.94
N ASN A 70 -31.50 -11.45 -0.92
CA ASN A 70 -32.39 -11.10 0.17
C ASN A 70 -31.77 -11.75 1.40
N ILE A 71 -30.81 -11.03 1.98
CA ILE A 71 -30.35 -11.25 3.32
C ILE A 71 -31.53 -10.74 4.15
N SER A 72 -32.51 -11.61 4.34
CA SER A 72 -33.40 -11.53 5.49
C SER A 72 -32.56 -11.87 6.71
N ASP A 73 -31.55 -11.05 7.01
CA ASP A 73 -31.02 -11.01 8.34
C ASP A 73 -32.09 -10.28 9.14
N GLU A 74 -32.66 -11.01 10.11
CA GLU A 74 -33.30 -10.40 11.26
C GLU A 74 -32.30 -9.40 11.84
N ILE A 75 -32.40 -8.15 11.41
CA ILE A 75 -31.73 -7.03 12.05
C ILE A 75 -32.42 -6.94 13.41
N GLU A 76 -31.83 -7.58 14.43
CA GLU A 76 -32.07 -7.21 15.81
C GLU A 76 -31.97 -5.69 15.86
N GLU A 77 -33.04 -5.06 16.33
CA GLU A 77 -33.20 -3.63 16.49
C GLU A 77 -31.99 -3.09 17.25
N LEU A 78 -30.98 -2.62 16.51
CA LEU A 78 -29.81 -1.98 17.07
C LEU A 78 -30.34 -0.73 17.77
N GLU A 79 -30.24 -0.68 19.10
CA GLU A 79 -30.45 0.54 19.86
C GLU A 79 -29.60 1.64 19.20
N GLU A 80 -30.28 2.65 18.67
CA GLU A 80 -29.67 3.85 18.14
C GLU A 80 -28.80 4.43 19.24
N ILE A 81 -27.48 4.23 19.14
CA ILE A 81 -26.50 4.93 19.98
C ILE A 81 -26.73 6.40 19.66
N GLY A 82 -27.41 7.09 20.57
CA GLY A 82 -27.88 8.45 20.37
C GLY A 82 -26.79 9.35 19.80
N GLU A 83 -27.21 10.27 18.94
CA GLU A 83 -26.42 11.27 18.21
C GLU A 83 -24.95 11.34 18.63
N PRO A 84 -23.97 11.10 17.74
CA PRO A 84 -22.57 11.32 18.07
C PRO A 84 -22.43 12.77 18.52
N ARG A 85 -22.26 12.97 19.82
CA ARG A 85 -22.04 14.28 20.42
C ARG A 85 -20.69 14.79 19.92
N GLY A 86 -20.74 15.54 18.84
CA GLY A 86 -19.58 16.17 18.22
C GLY A 86 -19.40 15.69 16.79
N GLU A 87 -19.43 16.66 15.88
CA GLU A 87 -18.90 16.49 14.53
C GLU A 87 -17.56 15.76 14.62
N MET A 88 -17.41 14.68 13.86
CA MET A 88 -16.18 13.89 13.80
C MET A 88 -15.10 14.77 13.15
N GLY A 89 -14.50 15.64 13.96
CA GLY A 89 -13.61 16.68 13.48
C GLY A 89 -12.36 16.07 12.85
N PRO A 90 -11.66 16.82 11.98
CA PRO A 90 -10.41 16.37 11.36
C PRO A 90 -9.42 15.80 12.38
N HIS A 91 -9.43 16.33 13.59
CA HIS A 91 -8.57 15.90 14.69
C HIS A 91 -8.88 14.48 15.20
N LEU A 92 -10.16 14.07 15.26
CA LEU A 92 -10.53 12.71 15.70
C LEU A 92 -10.24 11.68 14.60
N TYR A 93 -10.45 12.04 13.34
CA TYR A 93 -10.06 11.23 12.18
C TYR A 93 -8.54 11.07 12.07
N LEU A 94 -7.77 12.14 12.29
CA LEU A 94 -6.32 12.07 12.34
C LEU A 94 -5.84 11.25 13.54
N ALA A 95 -6.44 11.41 14.72
CA ALA A 95 -6.09 10.61 15.90
C ALA A 95 -6.36 9.11 15.71
N SER A 96 -7.43 8.72 15.01
CA SER A 96 -7.68 7.29 14.73
C SER A 96 -6.67 6.72 13.74
N GLN A 97 -6.27 7.47 12.71
CA GLN A 97 -5.23 7.06 11.77
C GLN A 97 -3.83 7.02 12.41
N LEU A 98 -3.55 7.93 13.34
CA LEU A 98 -2.32 7.93 14.12
C LEU A 98 -2.30 6.77 15.13
N ALA A 99 -3.44 6.39 15.71
CA ALA A 99 -3.53 5.19 16.55
C ALA A 99 -3.29 3.89 15.76
N GLN A 100 -3.59 3.87 14.45
CA GLN A 100 -3.20 2.78 13.55
C GLN A 100 -1.70 2.83 13.19
N ASN A 101 -1.10 4.02 13.15
CA ASN A 101 0.34 4.22 13.06
C ASN A 101 0.99 4.16 14.45
N LYS A 102 1.04 2.96 15.06
CA LYS A 102 1.96 2.73 16.18
C LYS A 102 3.36 3.22 15.79
N GLU A 103 3.93 4.06 16.65
CA GLU A 103 5.29 4.60 16.63
C GLU A 103 6.31 3.52 16.28
N GLU A 104 7.16 3.81 15.29
CA GLU A 104 8.21 2.97 14.69
C GLU A 104 7.81 1.52 14.37
N PRO A 105 8.09 1.00 13.16
CA PRO A 105 7.80 -0.41 12.87
C PRO A 105 8.62 -1.30 13.81
N ILE A 106 7.96 -1.79 14.87
CA ILE A 106 8.58 -2.67 15.85
C ILE A 106 8.92 -3.97 15.12
N GLN A 107 10.20 -4.34 15.11
CA GLN A 107 10.64 -5.53 14.40
C GLN A 107 10.02 -6.78 15.05
N PRO A 108 9.32 -7.63 14.27
CA PRO A 108 8.71 -8.83 14.82
C PRO A 108 9.79 -9.80 15.29
N VAL A 109 9.55 -10.44 16.45
CA VAL A 109 10.46 -11.40 17.07
C VAL A 109 9.84 -12.80 17.00
N TYR A 110 10.66 -13.81 16.77
CA TYR A 110 10.20 -15.20 16.80
C TYR A 110 9.86 -15.62 18.24
N SER A 111 8.65 -16.13 18.45
CA SER A 111 8.22 -16.73 19.71
C SER A 111 8.36 -18.25 19.66
N PRO A 112 9.28 -18.85 20.43
CA PRO A 112 9.40 -20.31 20.51
C PRO A 112 8.15 -20.99 21.10
N TYR A 113 7.37 -20.26 21.91
CA TYR A 113 6.16 -20.78 22.54
C TYR A 113 5.01 -20.98 21.54
N LEU A 114 4.88 -20.07 20.56
CA LEU A 114 3.84 -20.14 19.53
C LEU A 114 4.35 -20.72 18.21
N GLY A 115 5.67 -20.76 17.99
CA GLY A 115 6.25 -21.11 16.70
C GLY A 115 6.02 -20.05 15.61
N LEU A 116 5.69 -18.81 16.00
CA LEU A 116 5.29 -17.72 15.10
C LEU A 116 6.07 -16.45 15.39
N ALA A 117 6.15 -15.56 14.40
CA ALA A 117 6.66 -14.20 14.58
C ALA A 117 5.57 -13.33 15.25
N ILE A 118 5.94 -12.63 16.33
CA ILE A 118 5.04 -11.77 17.12
C ILE A 118 5.66 -10.38 17.35
N GLU A 119 4.83 -9.40 17.71
CA GLU A 119 5.32 -8.14 18.29
C GLU A 119 6.07 -8.45 19.60
N PRO A 120 7.22 -7.81 19.88
CA PRO A 120 7.93 -8.01 21.14
C PRO A 120 7.04 -7.60 22.33
N LEU A 121 7.09 -8.42 23.38
CA LEU A 121 6.30 -8.19 24.57
C LEU A 121 6.83 -6.99 25.34
N LYS A 122 5.91 -6.20 25.91
CA LYS A 122 6.27 -5.15 26.86
C LYS A 122 6.93 -5.76 28.09
N GLU A 123 7.85 -5.03 28.70
CA GLU A 123 8.54 -5.45 29.93
C GLU A 123 7.52 -5.84 31.01
N GLY A 124 7.73 -7.01 31.64
CA GLY A 124 6.86 -7.53 32.71
C GLY A 124 5.66 -8.35 32.23
N PHE A 125 5.37 -8.44 30.93
CA PHE A 125 4.29 -9.27 30.41
C PHE A 125 4.80 -10.61 29.85
N THR A 126 4.00 -11.65 30.02
CA THR A 126 4.20 -12.95 29.37
C THR A 126 3.02 -13.25 28.46
N LEU A 127 3.23 -14.05 27.41
CA LEU A 127 2.14 -14.45 26.50
C LEU A 127 0.97 -15.06 27.27
N LYS A 128 1.24 -15.91 28.27
CA LYS A 128 0.19 -16.53 29.09
C LYS A 128 -0.65 -15.50 29.83
N SER A 129 -0.01 -14.52 30.48
CA SER A 129 -0.71 -13.42 31.16
C SER A 129 -1.57 -12.56 30.23
N LEU A 130 -1.26 -12.50 28.94
CA LEU A 130 -2.07 -11.77 27.95
C LEU A 130 -3.29 -12.58 27.48
N PHE A 131 -3.21 -13.90 27.51
CA PHE A 131 -4.29 -14.80 27.09
C PHE A 131 -5.22 -15.22 28.25
N GLU A 132 -4.76 -15.12 29.49
CA GLU A 132 -5.58 -15.43 30.66
C GLU A 132 -6.62 -14.31 30.89
N VAL A 133 -7.90 -14.66 30.74
CA VAL A 133 -9.01 -13.78 31.12
C VAL A 133 -9.11 -13.79 32.64
N GLN A 134 -8.79 -12.69 33.30
CA GLN A 134 -9.09 -12.55 34.72
C GLN A 134 -10.60 -12.42 34.90
N THR A 135 -11.27 -13.52 35.23
CA THR A 135 -12.65 -13.48 35.70
C THR A 135 -12.64 -12.94 37.12
N SER A 136 -12.85 -11.64 37.28
CA SER A 136 -13.14 -11.05 38.59
C SER A 136 -14.38 -11.74 39.17
N THR A 137 -14.20 -12.46 40.27
CA THR A 137 -15.28 -12.98 41.11
C THR A 137 -15.53 -12.01 42.25
#